data_AF-A0A317WXA8-F1
#
_entry.id   AF-A0A317WXA8-F1
#
_cell.length_a   1.000
_cell.length_b   1.000
_cell.length_c   1.000
_cell.angle_alpha   90.00
_cell.angle_beta   90.00
_cell.angle_gamma   90.00
#
_symmetry.space_group_name_H-M   'P 1'
#
loop_
_entity.id
_entity.type
_entity.pdbx_description
1 polymer ?
#
loop_
_entity_poly.entity_id
_entity_poly.type
_entity_poly.pdbx_seq_one_letter_code
_entity_poly.pdbx_strand_id
1 'polypeptide(L)'
;MENDRPCEDEDLEIDDYKLPPRPAYSDTKAMQCWATMFATAMTTLASKPFPLRDRNNSAYNIRKMSYSQQTQRFYKQIVEGQQSTLDGINSIKDLLTEHDWRVEERVKQIHLQLRSKDYQLHAAQEKIIYLKTINGFLPSYTAFPLSRGPSPVPQGHIPLRQMWMNQETVRKLLDTHNGDLVDLALAIEMKGRLSQKEQAQAEQMEHTEPFRLWIISPHSAKLLIHWDPRPTTILRGLSPLSVVGTTIAQALRDQPRFLSLSWFGGLQVDRTETGLVGRKYAMVCSLIDQLLRQHEFDTSFLPIPTDPLASQEDWLQLLDALIRQLPAMRTVCCIINGIILLEREEYEAEALPVLGKLIALVENPTVVVPLKLLLTSSPGTTIVRAAFEDEGLILNIGPLPPPGLAPSQTRVIRELGQTVTGDEKCG
;
A
#
# COMPACT_ATOMS: atom_id res chain seq x y z
N MET A 1 43.91 -15.28 59.88
CA MET A 1 44.37 -14.22 58.97
C MET A 1 43.16 -13.74 58.22
N GLU A 2 42.51 -12.73 58.80
CA GLU A 2 41.45 -11.93 58.21
C GLU A 2 41.90 -11.29 56.90
N ASN A 3 40.96 -11.11 55.97
CA ASN A 3 41.03 -10.04 54.99
C ASN A 3 39.61 -9.57 54.71
N ASP A 4 39.25 -8.50 55.41
CA ASP A 4 38.16 -7.59 55.10
C ASP A 4 38.35 -6.96 53.71
N ARG A 5 37.28 -6.90 52.92
CA ARG A 5 37.11 -5.88 51.88
C ARG A 5 35.73 -5.25 52.06
N PRO A 6 35.65 -3.92 52.21
CA PRO A 6 34.37 -3.22 52.20
C PRO A 6 33.89 -2.98 50.77
N CYS A 7 32.57 -3.02 50.60
CA CYS A 7 31.85 -2.53 49.43
C CYS A 7 32.00 -1.01 49.35
N GLU A 8 32.47 -0.50 48.22
CA GLU A 8 32.40 0.93 47.89
C GLU A 8 31.15 1.13 47.02
N ASP A 9 30.23 1.95 47.54
CA ASP A 9 29.09 2.52 46.85
C ASP A 9 29.60 3.62 45.90
N GLU A 10 29.48 3.42 44.59
CA GLU A 10 29.70 4.46 43.58
C GLU A 10 28.43 5.32 43.46
N ASP A 11 28.42 6.43 44.19
CA ASP A 11 27.50 7.55 43.97
C ASP A 11 27.82 8.21 42.62
N LEU A 12 27.01 7.90 41.60
CA LEU A 12 27.02 8.62 40.32
C LEU A 12 26.49 10.05 40.52
N GLU A 13 27.41 11.01 40.64
CA GLU A 13 27.13 12.44 40.50
C GLU A 13 26.43 12.71 39.15
N ILE A 14 25.15 13.09 39.22
CA ILE A 14 24.39 13.58 38.07
C ILE A 14 24.91 14.99 37.76
N ASP A 15 25.70 15.08 36.68
CA ASP A 15 26.21 16.33 36.14
C ASP A 15 25.03 17.24 35.73
N ASP A 16 24.92 18.38 36.41
CA ASP A 16 23.85 19.36 36.28
C ASP A 16 23.97 20.06 34.92
N TYR A 17 23.29 19.51 33.90
CA TYR A 17 23.25 20.06 32.55
C TYR A 17 22.70 21.49 32.56
N LYS A 18 23.62 22.47 32.55
CA LYS A 18 23.30 23.89 32.32
C LYS A 18 22.64 24.05 30.96
N LEU A 19 21.30 24.15 30.96
CA LEU A 19 20.52 24.57 29.80
C LEU A 19 21.03 25.93 29.29
N PRO A 20 21.21 26.11 27.97
CA PRO A 20 21.60 27.40 27.42
C PRO A 20 20.54 28.45 27.76
N PRO A 21 20.94 29.69 28.10
CA PRO A 21 20.00 30.75 28.41
C PRO A 21 19.09 31.01 27.22
N ARG A 22 17.78 31.05 27.50
CA ARG A 22 16.73 31.33 26.52
C ARG A 22 17.05 32.66 25.81
N PRO A 23 16.95 32.75 24.46
CA PRO A 23 17.17 33.99 23.75
C PRO A 23 16.25 35.07 24.30
N ALA A 24 16.82 36.15 24.82
CA ALA A 24 16.05 37.31 25.23
C ALA A 24 15.45 37.93 23.97
N TYR A 25 14.14 37.75 23.76
CA TYR A 25 13.38 38.45 22.72
C TYR A 25 13.25 39.93 23.11
N SER A 26 14.33 40.68 22.93
CA SER A 26 14.36 42.13 23.16
C SER A 26 14.16 42.94 21.88
N ASP A 27 13.91 42.30 20.74
CA ASP A 27 13.65 43.02 19.49
C ASP A 27 12.19 43.52 19.41
N THR A 28 11.91 44.50 20.27
CA THR A 28 10.64 45.24 20.33
C THR A 28 10.28 45.89 18.99
N LYS A 29 11.25 46.12 18.09
CA LYS A 29 11.00 46.64 16.75
C LYS A 29 10.34 45.61 15.84
N ALA A 30 10.71 44.33 15.95
CA ALA A 30 10.08 43.26 15.19
C ALA A 30 8.60 43.10 15.57
N MET A 31 8.27 43.17 16.87
CA MET A 31 6.88 43.09 17.33
C MET A 31 6.04 44.30 16.87
N GLN A 32 6.61 45.50 16.85
CA GLN A 32 5.93 46.70 16.35
C GLN A 32 5.66 46.62 14.83
N CYS A 33 6.56 46.02 14.06
CA CYS A 33 6.37 45.76 12.63
C CYS A 33 5.20 44.80 12.38
N TRP A 34 5.10 43.72 13.15
CA TRP A 34 3.98 42.78 13.03
C TRP A 34 2.64 43.40 13.43
N ALA A 35 2.60 44.19 14.50
CA ALA A 35 1.38 44.86 14.95
C ALA A 35 0.84 45.85 13.89
N THR A 36 1.73 46.59 13.22
CA THR A 36 1.36 47.52 12.15
C THR A 36 0.88 46.79 10.89
N MET A 37 1.61 45.75 10.45
CA MET A 37 1.20 44.95 9.29
C MET A 37 -0.17 44.30 9.49
N PHE A 38 -0.43 43.76 10.68
CA PHE A 38 -1.69 43.08 10.98
C PHE A 38 -2.87 44.05 10.99
N ALA A 39 -2.71 45.23 11.61
CA ALA A 39 -3.74 46.27 11.61
C ALA A 39 -4.07 46.75 10.18
N THR A 40 -3.05 46.97 9.35
CA THR A 40 -3.25 47.37 7.94
C THR A 40 -3.96 46.30 7.14
N ALA A 41 -3.60 45.02 7.32
CA ALA A 41 -4.26 43.90 6.65
C ALA A 41 -5.73 43.78 7.03
N MET A 42 -6.06 43.89 8.33
CA MET A 42 -7.45 43.81 8.82
C MET A 42 -8.30 44.99 8.34
N THR A 43 -7.73 46.20 8.30
CA THR A 43 -8.42 47.39 7.76
C THR A 43 -8.67 47.25 6.25
N THR A 44 -7.70 46.68 5.51
CA THR A 44 -7.83 46.39 4.08
C THR A 44 -8.88 45.31 3.79
N LEU A 45 -9.01 44.32 4.69
CA LEU A 45 -10.01 43.27 4.58
C LEU A 45 -11.43 43.81 4.85
N ALA A 46 -11.58 44.66 5.86
CA ALA A 46 -12.85 45.27 6.24
C ALA A 46 -13.38 46.30 5.21
N SER A 47 -12.48 46.94 4.47
CA SER A 47 -12.81 48.00 3.49
C SER A 47 -13.15 47.49 2.09
N LYS A 48 -12.98 46.19 1.82
CA LYS A 48 -13.37 45.60 0.53
C LYS A 48 -14.82 45.09 0.60
N PRO A 49 -15.78 45.71 -0.11
CA PRO A 49 -17.14 45.21 -0.17
C PRO A 49 -17.14 43.84 -0.87
N PHE A 50 -17.66 42.82 -0.18
CA PHE A 50 -17.84 41.49 -0.74
C PHE A 50 -18.75 41.58 -1.98
N PRO A 51 -18.32 41.10 -3.16
CA PRO A 51 -19.24 40.97 -4.28
C PRO A 51 -20.23 39.85 -3.97
N LEU A 52 -21.51 40.22 -3.85
CA LEU A 52 -22.64 39.29 -3.90
C LEU A 52 -22.68 38.70 -5.32
N ARG A 53 -21.98 37.59 -5.54
CA ARG A 53 -22.03 36.81 -6.78
C ARG A 53 -22.50 35.39 -6.47
N ASP A 54 -23.45 34.96 -7.29
CA ASP A 54 -24.24 33.72 -7.26
C ASP A 54 -23.65 32.52 -6.50
N ARG A 55 -24.38 32.07 -5.49
CA ARG A 55 -24.08 30.89 -4.66
C ARG A 55 -24.23 29.53 -5.37
N ASN A 56 -24.49 29.50 -6.68
CA ASN A 56 -24.66 28.24 -7.42
C ASN A 56 -23.37 27.71 -8.07
N ASN A 57 -22.24 28.43 -7.96
CA ASN A 57 -20.93 27.94 -8.39
C ASN A 57 -19.89 28.23 -7.30
N SER A 58 -19.95 27.47 -6.21
CA SER A 58 -18.97 27.62 -5.14
C SER A 58 -17.59 27.13 -5.61
N ALA A 59 -16.53 27.84 -5.18
CA ALA A 59 -15.13 27.51 -5.42
C ALA A 59 -14.74 26.07 -4.96
N TYR A 60 -15.63 25.37 -4.26
CA TYR A 60 -15.52 23.94 -3.95
C TYR A 60 -15.55 23.04 -5.19
N ASN A 61 -16.31 23.41 -6.24
CA ASN A 61 -16.36 22.61 -7.49
C ASN A 61 -15.10 22.78 -8.34
N ILE A 62 -14.50 23.98 -8.33
CA ILE A 62 -13.26 24.28 -9.06
C ILE A 62 -12.09 23.47 -8.49
N ARG A 63 -12.05 23.22 -7.17
CA ARG A 63 -10.97 22.43 -6.54
C ARG A 63 -11.08 20.93 -6.79
N LYS A 64 -12.29 20.35 -6.80
CA LYS A 64 -12.49 18.93 -7.17
C LYS A 64 -12.07 18.66 -8.62
N MET A 65 -12.39 19.58 -9.53
CA MET A 65 -12.00 19.46 -10.94
C MET A 65 -10.51 19.76 -11.17
N SER A 66 -9.93 20.71 -10.43
CA SER A 66 -8.51 21.08 -10.55
C SER A 66 -7.57 19.96 -10.09
N TYR A 67 -7.88 19.22 -9.02
CA TYR A 67 -6.95 18.25 -8.45
C TYR A 67 -6.85 16.96 -9.27
N SER A 68 -7.99 16.45 -9.76
CA SER A 68 -8.05 15.34 -10.69
C SER A 68 -7.42 15.69 -12.05
N GLN A 69 -7.68 16.91 -12.56
CA GLN A 69 -7.04 17.38 -13.80
C GLN A 69 -5.54 17.64 -13.66
N GLN A 70 -5.06 18.13 -12.52
CA GLN A 70 -3.63 18.38 -12.30
C GLN A 70 -2.86 17.06 -12.16
N THR A 71 -3.46 16.08 -11.49
CA THR A 71 -2.97 14.70 -11.47
C THR A 71 -2.93 14.11 -12.88
N GLN A 72 -4.01 14.22 -13.65
CA GLN A 72 -4.06 13.75 -15.05
C GLN A 72 -3.06 14.47 -15.97
N ARG A 73 -2.82 15.77 -15.79
CA ARG A 73 -1.83 16.54 -16.57
C ARG A 73 -0.41 16.13 -16.24
N PHE A 74 -0.10 15.90 -14.98
CA PHE A 74 1.19 15.37 -14.55
C PHE A 74 1.44 14.00 -15.17
N TYR A 75 0.43 13.12 -15.17
CA TYR A 75 0.50 11.83 -15.85
C TYR A 75 0.71 11.95 -17.36
N LYS A 76 -0.02 12.85 -18.03
CA LYS A 76 0.12 13.07 -19.48
C LYS A 76 1.55 13.49 -19.85
N GLN A 77 2.17 14.34 -19.03
CA GLN A 77 3.57 14.78 -19.24
C GLN A 77 4.60 13.66 -18.99
N ILE A 78 4.33 12.75 -18.06
CA ILE A 78 5.20 11.58 -17.83
C ILE A 78 5.08 10.56 -18.98
N VAL A 79 3.88 10.35 -19.49
CA VAL A 79 3.59 9.37 -20.57
C VAL A 79 4.14 9.82 -21.92
N GLU A 80 4.14 11.13 -22.22
CA GLU A 80 4.63 11.67 -23.50
C GLU A 80 6.17 11.57 -23.67
N GLY A 81 6.91 11.10 -22.67
CA GLY A 81 8.38 11.09 -22.66
C GLY A 81 9.11 9.81 -23.07
N GLN A 82 8.46 8.67 -23.38
CA GLN A 82 9.20 7.39 -23.48
C GLN A 82 8.73 6.43 -24.59
N GLN A 83 9.66 6.05 -25.48
CA GLN A 83 9.48 5.08 -26.58
C GLN A 83 10.00 3.67 -26.23
N SER A 84 10.86 3.51 -25.21
CA SER A 84 11.43 2.21 -24.79
C SER A 84 10.68 1.54 -23.63
N THR A 85 9.69 2.22 -23.04
CA THR A 85 8.77 1.63 -22.05
C THR A 85 7.68 0.78 -22.68
N LEU A 86 7.51 0.85 -24.00
CA LEU A 86 6.43 0.18 -24.70
C LEU A 86 6.52 -1.35 -24.55
N ASP A 87 7.71 -1.95 -24.62
CA ASP A 87 7.83 -3.41 -24.64
C ASP A 87 7.52 -4.07 -23.27
N GLY A 88 8.09 -3.57 -22.17
CA GLY A 88 7.75 -4.05 -20.81
C GLY A 88 6.30 -3.73 -20.41
N ILE A 89 5.82 -2.54 -20.77
CA ILE A 89 4.40 -2.18 -20.54
C ILE A 89 3.47 -3.10 -21.34
N ASN A 90 3.81 -3.47 -22.57
CA ASN A 90 3.01 -4.39 -23.39
C ASN A 90 3.00 -5.80 -22.76
N SER A 91 4.15 -6.31 -22.33
CA SER A 91 4.27 -7.58 -21.60
C SER A 91 3.38 -7.61 -20.36
N ILE A 92 3.42 -6.56 -19.53
CA ILE A 92 2.57 -6.45 -18.35
C ILE A 92 1.09 -6.32 -18.74
N LYS A 93 0.75 -5.55 -19.78
CA LYS A 93 -0.64 -5.41 -20.25
C LYS A 93 -1.25 -6.75 -20.68
N ASP A 94 -0.47 -7.61 -21.32
CA ASP A 94 -0.92 -8.96 -21.68
C ASP A 94 -1.24 -9.78 -20.42
N LEU A 95 -0.37 -9.71 -19.41
CA LEU A 95 -0.60 -10.36 -18.11
C LEU A 95 -1.83 -9.78 -17.36
N LEU A 96 -2.07 -8.48 -17.45
CA LEU A 96 -3.26 -7.84 -16.85
C LEU A 96 -4.54 -8.23 -17.60
N THR A 97 -4.46 -8.45 -18.91
CA THR A 97 -5.59 -8.98 -19.70
C THR A 97 -5.91 -10.42 -19.28
N GLU A 98 -4.88 -11.25 -19.09
CA GLU A 98 -5.05 -12.61 -18.55
C GLU A 98 -5.65 -12.59 -17.14
N HIS A 99 -5.18 -11.70 -16.28
CA HIS A 99 -5.74 -11.50 -14.94
C HIS A 99 -7.24 -11.19 -14.99
N ASP A 100 -7.64 -10.25 -15.84
CA ASP A 100 -9.04 -9.84 -15.97
C ASP A 100 -9.93 -11.01 -16.38
N TRP A 101 -9.48 -11.82 -17.33
CA TRP A 101 -10.17 -13.05 -17.71
C TRP A 101 -10.32 -14.03 -16.53
N ARG A 102 -9.26 -14.22 -15.72
CA ARG A 102 -9.33 -15.09 -14.52
C ARG A 102 -10.28 -14.56 -13.45
N VAL A 103 -10.33 -13.24 -13.25
CA VAL A 103 -11.28 -12.63 -12.31
C VAL A 103 -12.71 -12.80 -12.79
N GLU A 104 -12.98 -12.60 -14.08
CA GLU A 104 -14.32 -12.84 -14.64
C GLU A 104 -14.76 -14.28 -14.45
N GLU A 105 -13.87 -15.24 -14.69
CA GLU A 105 -14.18 -16.65 -14.47
C GLU A 105 -14.48 -16.93 -12.99
N ARG A 106 -13.68 -16.38 -12.07
CA ARG A 106 -13.95 -16.48 -10.62
C ARG A 106 -15.33 -15.93 -10.27
N VAL A 107 -15.71 -14.77 -10.81
CA VAL A 107 -17.02 -14.15 -10.54
C VAL A 107 -18.16 -15.05 -11.04
N LYS A 108 -18.01 -15.67 -12.22
CA LYS A 108 -18.98 -16.66 -12.72
C LYS A 108 -19.11 -17.85 -11.77
N GLN A 109 -17.99 -18.39 -11.29
CA GLN A 109 -17.99 -19.52 -10.34
C GLN A 109 -18.70 -19.14 -9.03
N ILE A 110 -18.43 -17.96 -8.47
CA ILE A 110 -19.12 -17.46 -7.27
C ILE A 110 -20.63 -17.34 -7.52
N HIS A 111 -21.03 -16.80 -8.67
CA HIS A 111 -22.44 -16.64 -9.00
C HIS A 111 -23.17 -18.00 -9.12
N LEU A 112 -22.51 -19.01 -9.71
CA LEU A 112 -23.03 -20.37 -9.78
C LEU A 112 -23.19 -21.00 -8.39
N GLN A 113 -22.22 -20.82 -7.51
CA GLN A 113 -22.27 -21.31 -6.13
C GLN A 113 -23.40 -20.65 -5.33
N LEU A 114 -23.57 -19.33 -5.44
CA LEU A 114 -24.66 -18.60 -4.78
C LEU A 114 -26.02 -19.12 -5.24
N ARG A 115 -26.23 -19.28 -6.56
CA ARG A 115 -27.46 -19.85 -7.09
C ARG A 115 -27.73 -21.26 -6.55
N SER A 116 -26.70 -22.11 -6.49
CA SER A 116 -26.83 -23.45 -5.90
C SER A 116 -27.21 -23.40 -4.42
N LYS A 117 -26.68 -22.44 -3.65
CA LYS A 117 -27.02 -22.26 -2.23
C LYS A 117 -28.45 -21.76 -2.05
N ASP A 118 -28.92 -20.87 -2.91
CA ASP A 118 -30.30 -20.38 -2.90
C ASP A 118 -31.29 -21.52 -3.16
N TYR A 119 -30.99 -22.42 -4.11
CA TYR A 119 -31.80 -23.63 -4.32
C TYR A 119 -31.84 -24.53 -3.10
N GLN A 120 -30.71 -24.76 -2.43
CA GLN A 120 -30.66 -25.55 -1.19
C GLN A 120 -31.45 -24.90 -0.06
N LEU A 121 -31.35 -23.58 0.08
CA LEU A 121 -32.09 -22.81 1.07
C LEU A 121 -33.60 -22.89 0.82
N HIS A 122 -34.04 -22.74 -0.43
CA HIS A 122 -35.44 -22.91 -0.81
C HIS A 122 -35.94 -24.33 -0.50
N ALA A 123 -35.20 -25.37 -0.90
CA ALA A 123 -35.58 -26.75 -0.61
C ALA A 123 -35.66 -27.05 0.90
N ALA A 124 -34.74 -26.48 1.70
CA ALA A 124 -34.78 -26.60 3.16
C ALA A 124 -36.00 -25.88 3.76
N GLN A 125 -36.34 -24.70 3.24
CA GLN A 125 -37.54 -23.95 3.66
C GLN A 125 -38.82 -24.73 3.33
N GLU A 126 -38.94 -25.31 2.14
CA GLU A 126 -40.07 -26.16 1.76
C GLU A 126 -40.21 -27.36 2.69
N LYS A 127 -39.09 -28.02 3.03
CA LYS A 127 -39.08 -29.12 4.00
C LYS A 127 -39.54 -28.67 5.39
N ILE A 128 -39.11 -27.50 5.85
CA ILE A 128 -39.55 -26.93 7.14
C ILE A 128 -41.06 -26.66 7.12
N ILE A 129 -41.59 -26.09 6.03
CA ILE A 129 -43.02 -25.84 5.88
C ILE A 129 -43.79 -27.16 5.92
N TYR A 130 -43.37 -28.15 5.14
CA TYR A 130 -43.97 -29.49 5.10
C TYR A 130 -44.02 -30.15 6.49
N LEU A 131 -42.90 -30.13 7.23
CA LEU A 131 -42.83 -30.69 8.58
C LEU A 131 -43.73 -29.94 9.57
N LYS A 132 -43.82 -28.60 9.49
CA LYS A 132 -44.73 -27.81 10.32
C LYS A 132 -46.19 -28.16 10.05
N THR A 133 -46.56 -28.34 8.79
CA THR A 133 -47.90 -28.75 8.39
C THR A 133 -48.26 -30.11 8.97
N ILE A 134 -47.38 -31.12 8.87
CA ILE A 134 -47.61 -32.46 9.44
C ILE A 134 -47.72 -32.42 10.96
N ASN A 135 -46.83 -31.69 11.64
CA ASN A 135 -46.90 -31.56 13.10
C ASN A 135 -48.18 -30.85 13.56
N GLY A 136 -48.76 -29.97 12.74
CA GLY A 136 -50.06 -29.34 13.00
C GLY A 136 -51.26 -30.29 12.91
N PHE A 137 -51.10 -31.46 12.26
CA PHE A 137 -52.13 -32.51 12.21
C PHE A 137 -52.04 -33.51 13.38
N LEU A 138 -51.03 -33.41 14.25
CA LEU A 138 -50.96 -34.18 15.49
C LEU A 138 -51.63 -33.37 16.63
N PRO A 139 -52.67 -33.91 17.32
CA PRO A 139 -53.31 -33.20 18.42
C PRO A 139 -52.33 -33.03 19.58
N SER A 140 -51.78 -31.83 19.73
CA SER A 140 -50.98 -31.47 20.91
C SER A 140 -51.92 -31.06 22.05
N TYR A 141 -52.18 -32.00 22.97
CA TYR A 141 -52.70 -31.70 24.30
C TYR A 141 -51.59 -31.11 25.15
N THR A 142 -51.54 -29.79 25.27
CA THR A 142 -50.92 -28.94 26.32
C THR A 142 -50.83 -27.51 25.74
N ALA A 143 -50.90 -26.38 26.43
CA ALA A 143 -51.31 -25.94 27.75
C ALA A 143 -50.99 -24.42 27.74
N PHE A 144 -51.99 -23.56 28.01
CA PHE A 144 -51.93 -22.14 28.42
C PHE A 144 -51.08 -21.09 27.65
N PRO A 145 -51.67 -19.92 27.32
CA PRO A 145 -50.92 -18.72 26.96
C PRO A 145 -50.43 -18.00 28.22
N LEU A 146 -49.12 -17.90 28.40
CA LEU A 146 -48.51 -17.03 29.41
C LEU A 146 -48.33 -15.60 28.85
N SER A 147 -48.79 -14.67 29.67
CA SER A 147 -48.86 -13.22 29.48
C SER A 147 -47.52 -12.59 29.08
N ARG A 148 -47.50 -11.81 28.00
CA ARG A 148 -46.39 -10.91 27.65
C ARG A 148 -46.38 -9.72 28.62
N GLY A 149 -45.35 -9.65 29.46
CA GLY A 149 -45.00 -8.43 30.18
C GLY A 149 -44.50 -7.34 29.21
N PRO A 150 -44.71 -6.05 29.52
CA PRO A 150 -44.22 -4.95 28.69
C PRO A 150 -42.69 -4.84 28.76
N SER A 151 -42.04 -4.78 27.59
CA SER A 151 -40.59 -4.51 27.49
C SER A 151 -40.26 -3.10 28.00
N PRO A 152 -39.11 -2.91 28.68
CA PRO A 152 -38.63 -1.59 29.03
C PRO A 152 -38.21 -0.81 27.78
N VAL A 153 -38.54 0.48 27.79
CA VAL A 153 -38.19 1.48 26.79
C VAL A 153 -36.66 1.56 26.65
N PRO A 154 -36.08 1.54 25.43
CA PRO A 154 -34.65 1.79 25.27
C PRO A 154 -34.35 3.23 25.69
N GLN A 155 -33.44 3.40 26.64
CA GLN A 155 -32.88 4.71 26.96
C GLN A 155 -32.19 5.25 25.70
N GLY A 156 -32.64 6.42 25.23
CA GLY A 156 -32.03 7.12 24.12
C GLY A 156 -30.60 7.50 24.47
N HIS A 157 -29.65 6.74 23.95
CA HIS A 157 -28.27 7.21 23.85
C HIS A 157 -28.31 8.46 22.96
N ILE A 158 -27.92 9.59 23.55
CA ILE A 158 -27.62 10.82 22.81
C ILE A 158 -26.59 10.42 21.75
N PRO A 159 -26.85 10.63 20.44
CA PRO A 159 -25.85 10.35 19.44
C PRO A 159 -24.68 11.29 19.75
N LEU A 160 -23.56 10.71 20.20
CA LEU A 160 -22.26 11.36 20.13
C LEU A 160 -22.18 11.95 18.73
N ARG A 161 -22.04 13.27 18.63
CA ARG A 161 -21.81 13.98 17.37
C ARG A 161 -20.56 13.35 16.74
N GLN A 162 -20.76 12.34 15.91
CA GLN A 162 -19.73 11.87 15.00
C GLN A 162 -19.48 13.04 14.08
N MET A 163 -18.33 13.68 14.25
CA MET A 163 -17.86 14.68 13.30
C MET A 163 -17.67 13.96 11.98
N TRP A 164 -18.64 14.10 11.08
CA TRP A 164 -18.55 13.59 9.73
C TRP A 164 -17.40 14.30 9.02
N MET A 165 -16.27 13.60 8.89
CA MET A 165 -15.14 14.06 8.10
C MET A 165 -15.31 13.52 6.69
N ASN A 166 -15.43 14.40 5.72
CA ASN A 166 -15.36 13.99 4.33
C ASN A 166 -13.94 13.53 3.98
N GLN A 167 -13.83 12.73 2.92
CA GLN A 167 -12.58 12.16 2.43
C GLN A 167 -11.47 13.20 2.23
N GLU A 168 -11.81 14.39 1.71
CA GLU A 168 -10.84 15.46 1.49
C GLU A 168 -10.28 16.05 2.80
N THR A 169 -11.09 16.10 3.86
CA THR A 169 -10.63 16.47 5.20
C THR A 169 -9.63 15.44 5.74
N VAL A 170 -9.89 14.15 5.55
CA VAL A 170 -8.96 13.08 5.95
C VAL A 170 -7.64 13.23 5.19
N ARG A 171 -7.69 13.48 3.88
CA ARG A 171 -6.48 13.67 3.07
C ARG A 171 -5.65 14.88 3.51
N LYS A 172 -6.30 15.99 3.88
CA LYS A 172 -5.61 17.16 4.45
C LYS A 172 -4.96 16.86 5.79
N LEU A 173 -5.55 15.98 6.60
CA LEU A 173 -4.96 15.53 7.85
C LEU A 173 -3.72 14.65 7.61
N LEU A 174 -3.75 13.83 6.56
CA LEU A 174 -2.64 12.97 6.14
C LEU A 174 -1.45 13.75 5.56
N ASP A 175 -1.68 14.95 5.00
CA ASP A 175 -0.67 15.92 4.54
C ASP A 175 0.52 15.30 3.78
N THR A 176 0.26 14.29 2.93
CA THR A 176 1.30 13.52 2.24
C THR A 176 1.83 14.21 1.00
N HIS A 177 1.21 15.33 0.59
CA HIS A 177 1.60 16.14 -0.57
C HIS A 177 1.78 15.35 -1.89
N ASN A 178 1.09 14.21 -2.05
CA ASN A 178 1.28 13.29 -3.19
C ASN A 178 2.74 12.83 -3.38
N GLY A 179 3.46 12.57 -2.29
CA GLY A 179 4.86 12.15 -2.34
C GLY A 179 5.12 10.95 -3.26
N ASP A 180 4.18 10.00 -3.36
CA ASP A 180 4.27 8.85 -4.26
C ASP A 180 4.38 9.24 -5.74
N LEU A 181 3.69 10.30 -6.18
CA LEU A 181 3.75 10.76 -7.57
C LEU A 181 5.10 11.40 -7.88
N VAL A 182 5.65 12.13 -6.91
CA VAL A 182 7.00 12.69 -7.00
C VAL A 182 8.03 11.56 -7.04
N ASP A 183 7.86 10.55 -6.20
CA ASP A 183 8.76 9.39 -6.12
C ASP A 183 8.77 8.60 -7.43
N LEU A 184 7.60 8.38 -8.03
CA LEU A 184 7.49 7.73 -9.34
C LEU A 184 8.17 8.53 -10.43
N ALA A 185 7.98 9.86 -10.46
CA ALA A 185 8.65 10.71 -11.45
C ALA A 185 10.18 10.65 -11.31
N LEU A 186 10.70 10.65 -10.08
CA LEU A 186 12.13 10.50 -9.81
C LEU A 186 12.66 9.12 -10.22
N ALA A 187 11.90 8.05 -9.96
CA ALA A 187 12.26 6.70 -10.38
C ALA A 187 12.31 6.55 -11.91
N ILE A 188 11.40 7.23 -12.62
CA ILE A 188 11.39 7.30 -14.09
C ILE A 188 12.60 8.07 -14.62
N GLU A 189 12.92 9.22 -14.01
CA GLU A 189 14.12 9.98 -14.37
C GLU A 189 15.39 9.13 -14.18
N MET A 190 15.43 8.34 -13.12
CA MET A 190 16.54 7.43 -12.86
C MET A 190 16.69 6.35 -13.95
N LYS A 191 15.61 5.91 -14.61
CA LYS A 191 15.71 4.93 -15.71
C LYS A 191 16.71 5.36 -16.78
N GLY A 192 16.78 6.66 -17.12
CA GLY A 192 17.75 7.17 -18.09
C GLY A 192 19.21 7.13 -17.64
N ARG A 193 19.47 6.90 -16.35
CA ARG A 193 20.81 6.91 -15.73
C ARG A 193 21.36 5.52 -15.43
N LEU A 194 20.50 4.48 -15.44
CA LEU A 194 20.92 3.09 -15.22
C LEU A 194 21.52 2.48 -16.49
N SER A 195 22.44 1.53 -16.34
CA SER A 195 22.96 0.81 -17.50
C SER A 195 21.86 -0.04 -18.16
N GLN A 196 21.90 -0.17 -19.50
CA GLN A 196 20.95 -1.03 -20.22
C GLN A 196 20.97 -2.48 -19.74
N LYS A 197 22.13 -2.97 -19.27
CA LYS A 197 22.28 -4.33 -18.73
C LYS A 197 21.52 -4.50 -17.42
N GLU A 198 21.66 -3.56 -16.48
CA GLU A 198 20.93 -3.58 -15.21
C GLU A 198 19.42 -3.43 -15.44
N GLN A 199 19.00 -2.59 -16.39
CA GLN A 199 17.59 -2.47 -16.74
C GLN A 199 17.03 -3.76 -17.32
N ALA A 200 17.71 -4.34 -18.31
CA ALA A 200 17.26 -5.56 -18.97
C ALA A 200 17.23 -6.74 -17.99
N GLN A 201 18.20 -6.85 -17.08
CA GLN A 201 18.20 -7.89 -16.03
C GLN A 201 17.04 -7.69 -15.04
N ALA A 202 16.65 -6.45 -14.76
CA ALA A 202 15.50 -6.16 -13.91
C ALA A 202 14.19 -6.58 -14.58
N GLU A 203 14.04 -6.19 -15.84
CA GLU A 203 12.86 -6.47 -16.65
C GLU A 203 12.69 -7.98 -16.90
N GLN A 204 13.75 -8.79 -16.81
CA GLN A 204 13.64 -10.26 -16.86
C GLN A 204 12.71 -10.85 -15.81
N MET A 205 12.53 -10.18 -14.66
CA MET A 205 11.64 -10.65 -13.61
C MET A 205 10.21 -10.85 -14.13
N GLU A 206 9.79 -10.04 -15.10
CA GLU A 206 8.45 -10.09 -15.70
C GLU A 206 8.17 -11.40 -16.43
N HIS A 207 9.22 -12.09 -16.89
CA HIS A 207 9.12 -13.36 -17.59
C HIS A 207 9.24 -14.59 -16.68
N THR A 208 9.48 -14.38 -15.38
CA THR A 208 9.62 -15.48 -14.43
C THR A 208 8.25 -16.02 -14.01
N GLU A 209 8.19 -17.34 -13.76
CA GLU A 209 6.95 -17.98 -13.32
C GLU A 209 6.41 -17.41 -11.99
N PRO A 210 7.21 -17.17 -10.94
CA PRO A 210 6.70 -16.61 -9.69
C PRO A 210 6.04 -15.24 -9.88
N PHE A 211 6.64 -14.37 -10.69
CA PHE A 211 6.06 -13.07 -11.00
C PHE A 211 4.75 -13.20 -11.79
N ARG A 212 4.74 -14.06 -12.82
CA ARG A 212 3.54 -14.31 -13.63
C ARG A 212 2.39 -14.83 -12.79
N LEU A 213 2.63 -15.84 -11.94
CA LEU A 213 1.63 -16.40 -11.04
C LEU A 213 1.07 -15.34 -10.09
N TRP A 214 1.93 -14.49 -9.54
CA TRP A 214 1.51 -13.37 -8.69
C TRP A 214 0.62 -12.36 -9.43
N ILE A 215 1.04 -11.87 -10.60
CA ILE A 215 0.31 -10.80 -11.30
C ILE A 215 -0.98 -11.28 -11.96
N ILE A 216 -1.08 -12.55 -12.37
CA ILE A 216 -2.31 -13.10 -12.97
C ILE A 216 -3.27 -13.69 -11.95
N SER A 217 -2.85 -13.94 -10.71
CA SER A 217 -3.71 -14.53 -9.67
C SER A 217 -4.96 -13.67 -9.43
N PRO A 218 -6.19 -14.23 -9.49
CA PRO A 218 -7.41 -13.50 -9.14
C PRO A 218 -7.66 -13.43 -7.61
N HIS A 219 -6.73 -13.96 -6.83
CA HIS A 219 -6.74 -14.00 -5.37
C HIS A 219 -5.65 -13.11 -4.78
N SER A 220 -5.75 -12.83 -3.49
CA SER A 220 -4.68 -12.16 -2.76
C SER A 220 -3.38 -12.97 -2.87
N ALA A 221 -2.26 -12.29 -3.08
CA ALA A 221 -0.97 -12.92 -3.29
C ALA A 221 0.16 -11.97 -2.83
N LYS A 222 1.25 -12.54 -2.31
CA LYS A 222 2.45 -11.79 -1.93
C LYS A 222 3.66 -12.34 -2.68
N LEU A 223 4.61 -11.48 -3.02
CA LEU A 223 5.87 -11.85 -3.66
C LEU A 223 6.99 -10.94 -3.14
N LEU A 224 8.12 -11.54 -2.78
CA LEU A 224 9.33 -10.83 -2.40
C LEU A 224 10.39 -11.01 -3.50
N ILE A 225 10.84 -9.90 -4.07
CA ILE A 225 11.88 -9.89 -5.08
C ILE A 225 13.17 -9.40 -4.46
N HIS A 226 14.18 -10.26 -4.49
CA HIS A 226 15.54 -9.97 -4.08
C HIS A 226 16.44 -9.79 -5.29
N TRP A 227 17.34 -8.82 -5.16
CA TRP A 227 18.46 -8.69 -6.05
C TRP A 227 19.70 -8.43 -5.22
N ASP A 228 20.66 -9.35 -5.33
CA ASP A 228 22.00 -9.20 -4.77
C ASP A 228 23.06 -9.04 -5.88
N PRO A 229 23.20 -7.85 -6.47
CA PRO A 229 24.25 -7.60 -7.44
C PRO A 229 25.49 -7.04 -6.75
N ARG A 230 26.65 -7.56 -7.16
CA ARG A 230 27.92 -6.87 -6.99
C ARG A 230 28.36 -6.28 -8.32
N PRO A 231 28.56 -4.96 -8.44
CA PRO A 231 27.93 -3.85 -7.72
C PRO A 231 26.78 -3.24 -8.54
N THR A 232 25.60 -3.01 -7.94
CA THR A 232 24.57 -2.14 -8.56
C THR A 232 24.88 -0.68 -8.34
N THR A 233 24.57 0.12 -9.35
CA THR A 233 24.41 1.56 -9.19
C THR A 233 23.13 1.85 -8.41
N ILE A 234 23.24 2.07 -7.10
CA ILE A 234 22.14 2.63 -6.29
C ILE A 234 22.28 4.15 -6.33
N LEU A 235 21.27 4.85 -6.84
CA LEU A 235 21.26 6.31 -6.94
C LEU A 235 20.13 6.88 -6.09
N ARG A 236 20.45 7.65 -5.04
CA ARG A 236 19.46 8.20 -4.08
C ARG A 236 18.53 7.12 -3.49
N GLY A 237 19.11 5.97 -3.12
CA GLY A 237 18.37 4.83 -2.57
C GLY A 237 17.48 4.09 -3.57
N LEU A 238 17.44 4.49 -4.85
CA LEU A 238 16.70 3.79 -5.89
C LEU A 238 17.58 2.75 -6.57
N SER A 239 16.98 1.60 -6.89
CA SER A 239 17.63 0.47 -7.55
C SER A 239 16.98 0.18 -8.92
N PRO A 240 17.57 -0.67 -9.78
CA PRO A 240 16.91 -1.12 -11.00
C PRO A 240 15.50 -1.71 -10.75
N LEU A 241 15.29 -2.37 -9.60
CA LEU A 241 13.96 -2.85 -9.20
C LEU A 241 12.95 -1.72 -8.97
N SER A 242 13.39 -0.55 -8.50
CA SER A 242 12.51 0.61 -8.34
C SER A 242 11.97 1.10 -9.69
N VAL A 243 12.74 0.97 -10.77
CA VAL A 243 12.30 1.31 -12.13
C VAL A 243 11.24 0.32 -12.63
N VAL A 244 11.47 -0.97 -12.42
CA VAL A 244 10.48 -1.99 -12.80
C VAL A 244 9.22 -1.85 -11.95
N GLY A 245 9.35 -1.64 -10.64
CA GLY A 245 8.23 -1.34 -9.75
C GLY A 245 7.43 -0.11 -10.20
N THR A 246 8.10 0.90 -10.75
CA THR A 246 7.43 2.07 -11.36
C THR A 246 6.70 1.72 -12.64
N THR A 247 7.31 0.92 -13.52
CA THR A 247 6.71 0.45 -14.77
C THR A 247 5.43 -0.37 -14.48
N ILE A 248 5.49 -1.27 -13.50
CA ILE A 248 4.33 -2.04 -13.02
C ILE A 248 3.27 -1.11 -12.44
N ALA A 249 3.64 -0.17 -11.57
CA ALA A 249 2.70 0.77 -10.97
C ALA A 249 1.97 1.60 -12.05
N GLN A 250 2.68 2.05 -13.08
CA GLN A 250 2.07 2.77 -14.20
C GLN A 250 1.10 1.89 -14.98
N ALA A 251 1.52 0.69 -15.37
CA ALA A 251 0.67 -0.25 -16.11
C ALA A 251 -0.60 -0.61 -15.32
N LEU A 252 -0.50 -0.76 -13.99
CA LEU A 252 -1.65 -1.01 -13.12
C LEU A 252 -2.57 0.22 -13.01
N ARG A 253 -2.02 1.44 -12.90
CA ARG A 253 -2.82 2.68 -12.80
C ARG A 253 -3.61 2.98 -14.06
N ASP A 254 -3.13 2.54 -15.22
CA ASP A 254 -3.84 2.65 -16.48
C ASP A 254 -5.08 1.75 -16.54
N GLN A 255 -5.20 0.79 -15.62
CA GLN A 255 -6.32 -0.14 -15.56
C GLN A 255 -7.32 0.26 -14.47
N PRO A 256 -8.60 0.52 -14.81
CA PRO A 256 -9.59 0.97 -13.84
C PRO A 256 -9.89 -0.10 -12.77
N ARG A 257 -9.60 -1.37 -13.01
CA ARG A 257 -9.80 -2.44 -12.02
C ARG A 257 -8.85 -2.33 -10.83
N PHE A 258 -7.66 -1.79 -11.04
CA PHE A 258 -6.60 -1.82 -10.06
C PHE A 258 -6.52 -0.52 -9.26
N LEU A 259 -6.16 -0.66 -7.99
CA LEU A 259 -5.76 0.45 -7.12
C LEU A 259 -4.27 0.23 -6.84
N SER A 260 -3.41 1.03 -7.48
CA SER A 260 -1.97 0.86 -7.39
C SER A 260 -1.39 1.76 -6.33
N LEU A 261 -0.94 1.16 -5.24
CA LEU A 261 -0.24 1.82 -4.14
C LEU A 261 1.25 1.58 -4.28
N SER A 262 2.05 2.64 -4.14
CA SER A 262 3.50 2.56 -4.30
C SER A 262 4.21 3.29 -3.18
N TRP A 263 5.31 2.69 -2.71
CA TRP A 263 6.20 3.30 -1.73
C TRP A 263 7.66 3.03 -2.10
N PHE A 264 8.51 4.05 -1.96
CA PHE A 264 9.93 3.98 -2.29
C PHE A 264 10.77 4.25 -1.04
N GLY A 265 11.13 3.19 -0.32
CA GLY A 265 11.89 3.27 0.93
C GLY A 265 13.19 4.06 0.77
N GLY A 266 13.90 3.88 -0.35
CA GLY A 266 15.15 4.58 -0.63
C GLY A 266 15.02 6.10 -0.69
N LEU A 267 13.97 6.62 -1.32
CA LEU A 267 13.74 8.07 -1.40
C LEU A 267 13.28 8.64 -0.07
N GLN A 268 12.54 7.87 0.72
CA GLN A 268 12.10 8.33 2.04
C GLN A 268 13.28 8.41 3.03
N VAL A 269 14.17 7.42 3.02
CA VAL A 269 15.40 7.44 3.82
C VAL A 269 16.28 8.62 3.42
N ASP A 270 16.51 8.83 2.11
CA ASP A 270 17.28 9.98 1.59
C ASP A 270 16.70 11.33 2.06
N ARG A 271 15.37 11.49 2.04
CA ARG A 271 14.71 12.70 2.59
C ARG A 271 14.98 12.88 4.08
N THR A 272 14.84 11.81 4.85
CA THR A 272 15.01 11.86 6.31
C THR A 272 16.45 12.20 6.69
N GLU A 273 17.43 11.58 6.02
CA GLU A 273 18.86 11.82 6.22
C GLU A 273 19.29 13.23 5.78
N THR A 274 18.66 13.81 4.76
CA THR A 274 18.93 15.20 4.31
C THR A 274 18.27 16.27 5.18
N GLY A 275 17.66 15.89 6.31
CA GLY A 275 17.07 16.82 7.27
C GLY A 275 15.70 17.36 6.83
N LEU A 276 15.11 16.83 5.76
CA LEU A 276 13.68 17.01 5.51
C LEU A 276 12.95 16.18 6.57
N VAL A 277 12.32 16.84 7.53
CA VAL A 277 11.64 16.19 8.66
C VAL A 277 10.67 15.12 8.13
N GLY A 278 11.05 13.86 8.31
CA GLY A 278 10.21 12.72 8.00
C GLY A 278 8.97 12.76 8.89
N ARG A 279 7.79 12.69 8.28
CA ARG A 279 6.54 12.60 9.05
C ARG A 279 6.52 11.24 9.77
N LYS A 280 6.06 11.22 11.02
CA LYS A 280 5.75 9.97 11.72
C LYS A 280 4.67 9.20 10.98
N TYR A 281 4.85 7.90 10.84
CA TYR A 281 3.92 7.00 10.15
C TYR A 281 3.76 7.35 8.66
N ALA A 282 4.82 7.84 8.01
CA ALA A 282 4.78 8.35 6.64
C ALA A 282 4.29 7.28 5.64
N MET A 283 4.70 6.02 5.85
CA MET A 283 4.31 4.92 4.97
C MET A 283 2.80 4.67 5.02
N VAL A 284 2.24 4.40 6.20
CA VAL A 284 0.79 4.12 6.32
C VAL A 284 -0.04 5.34 5.90
N CYS A 285 0.39 6.56 6.23
CA CYS A 285 -0.29 7.78 5.78
C CYS A 285 -0.30 7.89 4.25
N SER A 286 0.82 7.59 3.59
CA SER A 286 0.94 7.61 2.13
C SER A 286 0.05 6.56 1.48
N LEU A 287 0.01 5.33 2.00
CA LEU A 287 -0.84 4.27 1.47
C LEU A 287 -2.33 4.62 1.61
N ILE A 288 -2.74 5.20 2.74
CA ILE A 288 -4.11 5.68 2.96
C ILE A 288 -4.45 6.79 1.97
N ASP A 289 -3.61 7.84 1.82
CA ASP A 289 -3.88 8.92 0.89
C ASP A 289 -3.98 8.42 -0.57
N GLN A 290 -3.14 7.45 -0.96
CA GLN A 290 -3.22 6.82 -2.27
C GLN A 290 -4.54 6.08 -2.49
N LEU A 291 -5.06 5.37 -1.49
CA LEU A 291 -6.40 4.76 -1.55
C LEU A 291 -7.49 5.83 -1.70
N LEU A 292 -7.46 6.85 -0.85
CA LEU A 292 -8.41 7.96 -0.87
C LEU A 292 -8.32 8.81 -2.14
N ARG A 293 -7.29 8.68 -2.97
CA ARG A 293 -7.24 9.30 -4.31
C ARG A 293 -7.87 8.45 -5.40
N GLN A 294 -7.78 7.13 -5.26
CA GLN A 294 -8.14 6.19 -6.31
C GLN A 294 -9.55 5.60 -6.15
N HIS A 295 -10.16 5.76 -4.97
CA HIS A 295 -11.50 5.28 -4.68
C HIS A 295 -12.29 6.29 -3.82
N GLU A 296 -13.61 6.34 -4.02
CA GLU A 296 -14.53 7.11 -3.18
C GLU A 296 -15.04 6.20 -2.05
N PHE A 297 -14.75 6.57 -0.81
CA PHE A 297 -15.15 5.81 0.38
C PHE A 297 -16.34 6.46 1.10
N ASP A 298 -17.15 5.62 1.76
CA ASP A 298 -18.08 6.09 2.77
C ASP A 298 -17.32 6.30 4.09
N THR A 299 -17.07 7.58 4.40
CA THR A 299 -16.31 7.97 5.59
C THR A 299 -17.16 8.00 6.86
N SER A 300 -18.46 7.69 6.79
CA SER A 300 -19.38 7.81 7.91
C SER A 300 -19.01 6.91 9.10
N PHE A 301 -18.42 5.73 8.82
CA PHE A 301 -18.10 4.71 9.82
C PHE A 301 -16.61 4.36 9.89
N LEU A 302 -15.75 5.18 9.27
CA LEU A 302 -14.32 4.92 9.30
C LEU A 302 -13.72 5.33 10.66
N PRO A 303 -12.78 4.54 11.20
CA PRO A 303 -12.05 4.87 12.43
C PRO A 303 -10.98 5.94 12.13
N ILE A 304 -11.42 7.14 11.75
CA ILE A 304 -10.50 8.22 11.38
C ILE A 304 -9.89 8.81 12.65
N PRO A 305 -8.55 8.80 12.79
CA PRO A 305 -7.91 9.41 13.94
C PRO A 305 -8.15 10.92 13.91
N THR A 306 -8.78 11.47 14.96
CA THR A 306 -9.03 12.92 15.09
C THR A 306 -7.92 13.65 15.84
N ASP A 307 -7.09 12.91 16.58
CA ASP A 307 -6.04 13.47 17.42
C ASP A 307 -4.74 13.63 16.61
N PRO A 308 -4.09 14.81 16.61
CA PRO A 308 -2.73 14.96 16.08
C PRO A 308 -1.69 14.04 16.76
N LEU A 309 -1.98 13.52 17.95
CA LEU A 309 -1.16 12.54 18.68
C LEU A 309 -1.57 11.08 18.42
N ALA A 310 -2.40 10.83 17.40
CA ALA A 310 -2.84 9.49 17.03
C ALA A 310 -1.68 8.49 16.95
N SER A 311 -1.91 7.30 17.48
CA SER A 311 -0.95 6.22 17.45
C SER A 311 -0.83 5.64 16.04
N GLN A 312 0.24 4.89 15.79
CA GLN A 312 0.38 4.14 14.55
C GLN A 312 -0.78 3.17 14.32
N GLU A 313 -1.24 2.53 15.40
CA GLU A 313 -2.30 1.54 15.37
C GLU A 313 -3.61 2.14 14.86
N ASP A 314 -3.93 3.39 15.22
CA ASP A 314 -5.11 4.08 14.73
C ASP A 314 -5.08 4.25 13.20
N TRP A 315 -3.91 4.56 12.64
CA TRP A 315 -3.72 4.64 11.19
C TRP A 315 -3.77 3.26 10.52
N LEU A 316 -3.23 2.22 11.16
CA LEU A 316 -3.32 0.84 10.66
C LEU A 316 -4.76 0.33 10.64
N GLN A 317 -5.57 0.70 11.64
CA GLN A 317 -7.00 0.40 11.68
C GLN A 317 -7.77 1.14 10.58
N LEU A 318 -7.42 2.40 10.31
CA LEU A 318 -8.00 3.13 9.18
C LEU A 318 -7.65 2.46 7.84
N LEU A 319 -6.39 2.05 7.65
CA LEU A 319 -5.95 1.32 6.44
C LEU A 319 -6.74 0.01 6.26
N ASP A 320 -6.89 -0.77 7.34
CA ASP A 320 -7.68 -2.01 7.33
C ASP A 320 -9.14 -1.76 6.95
N ALA A 321 -9.78 -0.77 7.59
CA ALA A 321 -11.17 -0.42 7.34
C ALA A 321 -11.39 0.01 5.88
N LEU A 322 -10.48 0.83 5.34
CA LEU A 322 -10.54 1.24 3.93
C LEU A 322 -10.40 0.04 2.99
N ILE A 323 -9.42 -0.83 3.20
CA ILE A 323 -9.24 -2.01 2.34
C ILE A 323 -10.48 -2.91 2.40
N ARG A 324 -11.08 -3.11 3.57
CA ARG A 324 -12.28 -3.94 3.73
C ARG A 324 -13.55 -3.35 3.10
N GLN A 325 -13.62 -2.03 2.95
CA GLN A 325 -14.74 -1.37 2.27
C GLN A 325 -14.68 -1.52 0.74
N LEU A 326 -13.54 -1.94 0.18
CA LEU A 326 -13.40 -2.04 -1.27
C LEU A 326 -14.22 -3.19 -1.86
N PRO A 327 -14.81 -2.99 -3.05
CA PRO A 327 -15.60 -4.02 -3.70
C PRO A 327 -14.72 -5.16 -4.24
N ALA A 328 -15.26 -6.38 -4.22
CA ALA A 328 -14.61 -7.61 -4.70
C ALA A 328 -14.10 -7.55 -6.16
N MET A 329 -14.66 -6.65 -6.98
CA MET A 329 -14.28 -6.50 -8.38
C MET A 329 -13.00 -5.70 -8.58
N ARG A 330 -12.56 -4.94 -7.57
CA ARG A 330 -11.30 -4.20 -7.60
C ARG A 330 -10.16 -5.10 -7.15
N THR A 331 -8.93 -4.70 -7.44
CA THR A 331 -7.72 -5.35 -6.91
C THR A 331 -6.79 -4.29 -6.39
N VAL A 332 -6.36 -4.41 -5.14
CA VAL A 332 -5.37 -3.50 -4.56
C VAL A 332 -4.00 -4.11 -4.83
N CYS A 333 -3.11 -3.36 -5.47
CA CYS A 333 -1.72 -3.75 -5.68
C CYS A 333 -0.82 -2.80 -4.89
N CYS A 334 -0.12 -3.32 -3.89
CA CYS A 334 0.84 -2.57 -3.09
C CYS A 334 2.26 -2.95 -3.50
N ILE A 335 3.02 -1.98 -4.00
CA ILE A 335 4.40 -2.14 -4.45
C ILE A 335 5.31 -1.34 -3.51
N ILE A 336 6.10 -2.03 -2.70
CA ILE A 336 7.00 -1.41 -1.73
C ILE A 336 8.44 -1.71 -2.15
N ASN A 337 9.15 -0.66 -2.55
CA ASN A 337 10.52 -0.77 -3.04
C ASN A 337 11.54 -0.43 -1.96
N GLY A 338 12.67 -1.13 -1.97
CA GLY A 338 13.79 -0.89 -1.06
C GLY A 338 13.53 -1.36 0.36
N ILE A 339 12.89 -2.52 0.52
CA ILE A 339 12.40 -3.00 1.82
C ILE A 339 13.52 -3.27 2.84
N ILE A 340 14.73 -3.63 2.40
CA ILE A 340 15.91 -3.76 3.26
C ILE A 340 16.19 -2.51 4.10
N LEU A 341 15.91 -1.32 3.57
CA LEU A 341 16.16 -0.07 4.28
C LEU A 341 15.20 0.12 5.47
N LEU A 342 14.07 -0.57 5.44
CA LEU A 342 13.03 -0.51 6.45
C LEU A 342 13.25 -1.52 7.59
N GLU A 343 14.25 -2.41 7.45
CA GLU A 343 14.72 -3.32 8.50
C GLU A 343 15.79 -2.70 9.40
N ARG A 344 16.24 -1.47 9.10
CA ARG A 344 17.23 -0.81 9.95
C ARG A 344 16.57 -0.34 11.25
N GLU A 345 17.34 -0.34 12.34
CA GLU A 345 16.87 -0.01 13.69
C GLU A 345 16.13 1.34 13.76
N GLU A 346 16.53 2.32 12.94
CA GLU A 346 15.90 3.65 12.93
C GLU A 346 14.49 3.66 12.33
N TYR A 347 14.16 2.66 11.49
CA TYR A 347 12.91 2.61 10.73
C TYR A 347 12.03 1.42 11.10
N GLU A 348 12.59 0.35 11.67
CA GLU A 348 11.88 -0.91 11.89
C GLU A 348 10.64 -0.76 12.77
N ALA A 349 10.71 0.08 13.81
CA ALA A 349 9.62 0.29 14.76
C ALA A 349 8.38 0.90 14.09
N GLU A 350 8.58 1.72 13.04
CA GLU A 350 7.50 2.29 12.26
C GLU A 350 7.14 1.41 11.06
N ALA A 351 8.12 0.85 10.35
CA ALA A 351 7.86 0.19 9.08
C ALA A 351 7.35 -1.25 9.24
N LEU A 352 7.93 -2.04 10.14
CA LEU A 352 7.59 -3.46 10.28
C LEU A 352 6.12 -3.69 10.67
N PRO A 353 5.48 -2.90 11.56
CA PRO A 353 4.06 -3.05 11.84
C PRO A 353 3.17 -2.83 10.61
N VAL A 354 3.54 -1.89 9.73
CA VAL A 354 2.81 -1.66 8.47
C VAL A 354 2.94 -2.85 7.54
N LEU A 355 4.16 -3.40 7.38
CA LEU A 355 4.40 -4.57 6.55
C LEU A 355 3.67 -5.80 7.09
N GLY A 356 3.76 -6.04 8.40
CA GLY A 356 3.04 -7.11 9.08
C GLY A 356 1.53 -7.00 8.87
N LYS A 357 0.98 -5.79 8.94
CA LYS A 357 -0.45 -5.55 8.65
C LYS A 357 -0.82 -5.87 7.21
N LEU A 358 -0.01 -5.46 6.23
CA LEU A 358 -0.26 -5.76 4.82
C LEU A 358 -0.20 -7.26 4.52
N ILE A 359 0.79 -7.97 5.08
CA ILE A 359 0.91 -9.43 4.97
C ILE A 359 -0.32 -10.11 5.58
N ALA A 360 -0.71 -9.71 6.79
CA ALA A 360 -1.90 -10.25 7.45
C ALA A 360 -3.17 -9.99 6.65
N LEU A 361 -3.29 -8.86 5.95
CA LEU A 361 -4.42 -8.57 5.06
C LEU A 361 -4.42 -9.45 3.81
N VAL A 362 -3.25 -9.75 3.23
CA VAL A 362 -3.13 -10.66 2.07
C VAL A 362 -3.60 -12.06 2.45
N GLU A 363 -3.24 -12.53 3.64
CA GLU A 363 -3.52 -13.89 4.12
C GLU A 363 -4.94 -14.06 4.67
N ASN A 364 -5.65 -12.96 4.94
CA ASN A 364 -6.94 -13.02 5.60
C ASN A 364 -8.09 -13.33 4.63
N PRO A 365 -8.74 -14.50 4.72
CA PRO A 365 -9.81 -14.89 3.80
C PRO A 365 -11.10 -14.07 3.97
N THR A 366 -11.22 -13.29 5.05
CA THR A 366 -12.36 -12.39 5.28
C THR A 366 -12.25 -11.09 4.47
N VAL A 367 -11.06 -10.77 3.94
CA VAL A 367 -10.85 -9.62 3.07
C VAL A 367 -11.33 -10.00 1.67
N VAL A 368 -12.45 -9.42 1.26
CA VAL A 368 -13.13 -9.81 0.02
C VAL A 368 -12.39 -9.27 -1.22
N VAL A 369 -11.77 -8.10 -1.10
CA VAL A 369 -10.96 -7.50 -2.18
C VAL A 369 -9.63 -8.25 -2.31
N PRO A 370 -9.25 -8.71 -3.51
CA PRO A 370 -7.91 -9.23 -3.76
C PRO A 370 -6.83 -8.18 -3.46
N LEU A 371 -5.86 -8.55 -2.62
CA LEU A 371 -4.70 -7.74 -2.27
C LEU A 371 -3.42 -8.39 -2.80
N LYS A 372 -2.70 -7.68 -3.67
CA LYS A 372 -1.41 -8.09 -4.22
C LYS A 372 -0.30 -7.29 -3.58
N LEU A 373 0.60 -7.96 -2.87
CA LEU A 373 1.76 -7.34 -2.25
C LEU A 373 3.02 -7.72 -3.02
N LEU A 374 3.75 -6.72 -3.51
CA LEU A 374 5.06 -6.87 -4.13
C LEU A 374 6.09 -6.10 -3.32
N LEU A 375 7.03 -6.82 -2.74
CA LEU A 375 8.15 -6.24 -2.01
C LEU A 375 9.41 -6.38 -2.86
N THR A 376 10.19 -5.32 -3.00
CA THR A 376 11.46 -5.38 -3.73
C THR A 376 12.62 -4.93 -2.85
N SER A 377 13.76 -5.60 -3.01
CA SER A 377 14.94 -5.34 -2.20
C SER A 377 16.23 -5.51 -2.97
N SER A 378 17.18 -4.60 -2.75
CA SER A 378 18.56 -4.71 -3.21
C SER A 378 19.49 -4.05 -2.18
N PRO A 379 20.27 -4.82 -1.38
CA PRO A 379 20.37 -6.28 -1.37
C PRO A 379 19.13 -6.98 -0.77
N GLY A 380 19.16 -8.31 -0.71
CA GLY A 380 18.15 -9.14 -0.04
C GLY A 380 17.95 -8.81 1.43
N THR A 381 16.83 -9.26 1.97
CA THR A 381 16.37 -8.94 3.34
C THR A 381 16.60 -10.05 4.35
N THR A 382 16.53 -9.68 5.64
CA THR A 382 16.72 -10.58 6.78
C THR A 382 15.43 -10.81 7.55
N ILE A 383 14.77 -9.76 8.02
CA ILE A 383 13.58 -9.84 8.89
C ILE A 383 12.34 -10.19 8.07
N VAL A 384 12.03 -9.38 7.05
CA VAL A 384 10.85 -9.52 6.19
C VAL A 384 10.88 -10.83 5.42
N ARG A 385 12.08 -11.36 5.13
CA ARG A 385 12.29 -12.64 4.42
C ARG A 385 11.55 -13.79 5.09
N ALA A 386 11.53 -13.83 6.43
CA ALA A 386 10.92 -14.93 7.20
C ALA A 386 9.44 -15.14 6.85
N ALA A 387 8.72 -14.09 6.47
CA ALA A 387 7.31 -14.18 6.09
C ALA A 387 7.06 -14.72 4.67
N PHE A 388 8.10 -15.04 3.89
CA PHE A 388 8.00 -15.48 2.50
C PHE A 388 8.75 -16.79 2.20
N GLU A 389 9.75 -17.12 3.02
CA GLU A 389 10.67 -18.22 2.76
C GLU A 389 9.99 -19.59 2.80
N ASP A 390 9.15 -19.84 3.81
CA ASP A 390 8.45 -21.12 3.99
C ASP A 390 7.46 -21.43 2.86
N GLU A 391 7.00 -20.41 2.15
CA GLU A 391 6.03 -20.54 1.04
C GLU A 391 6.72 -20.54 -0.34
N GLY A 392 8.06 -20.43 -0.40
CA GLY A 392 8.79 -20.36 -1.66
C GLY A 392 8.48 -19.09 -2.48
N LEU A 393 8.09 -17.99 -1.82
CA LEU A 393 7.63 -16.75 -2.45
C LEU A 393 8.74 -15.70 -2.62
N ILE A 394 9.99 -16.16 -2.71
CA ILE A 394 11.17 -15.31 -2.90
C ILE A 394 11.75 -15.53 -4.30
N LEU A 395 11.74 -14.48 -5.11
CA LEU A 395 12.36 -14.46 -6.43
C LEU A 395 13.71 -13.76 -6.36
N ASN A 396 14.79 -14.49 -6.67
CA ASN A 396 16.14 -13.93 -6.77
C ASN A 396 16.49 -13.63 -8.23
N ILE A 397 16.72 -12.37 -8.57
CA ILE A 397 17.03 -11.94 -9.95
C ILE A 397 18.53 -11.99 -10.27
N GLY A 398 19.38 -11.89 -9.25
CA GLY A 398 20.85 -11.94 -9.40
C GLY A 398 21.37 -13.13 -10.25
N PRO A 399 20.93 -14.37 -10.02
CA PRO A 399 21.41 -15.54 -10.77
C PRO A 399 20.72 -15.76 -12.13
N LEU A 400 19.79 -14.90 -12.56
CA LEU A 400 19.11 -15.10 -13.84
C LEU A 400 20.09 -14.93 -15.02
N PRO A 401 20.04 -15.80 -16.04
CA PRO A 401 20.93 -15.72 -17.19
C PRO A 401 20.67 -14.42 -17.97
N PRO A 402 21.71 -13.72 -18.46
CA PRO A 402 21.54 -12.46 -19.18
C PRO A 402 20.56 -12.57 -20.36
N PRO A 403 19.80 -11.49 -20.66
CA PRO A 403 18.87 -11.50 -21.79
C PRO A 403 19.66 -11.72 -23.09
N GLY A 404 19.29 -12.77 -23.84
CA GLY A 404 19.99 -13.23 -25.05
C GLY A 404 20.82 -14.51 -24.89
N LEU A 405 20.99 -15.01 -23.66
CA LEU A 405 21.66 -16.28 -23.33
C LEU A 405 20.67 -17.39 -22.94
N ALA A 406 19.39 -17.25 -23.32
CA ALA A 406 18.49 -18.39 -23.37
C ALA A 406 19.20 -19.52 -24.14
N PRO A 407 19.18 -20.77 -23.65
CA PRO A 407 19.89 -21.85 -24.30
C PRO A 407 19.34 -21.99 -25.71
N SER A 408 20.07 -21.46 -26.69
CA SER A 408 19.75 -21.70 -28.08
C SER A 408 19.78 -23.21 -28.26
N GLN A 409 18.82 -23.77 -29.01
CA GLN A 409 18.85 -25.19 -29.38
C GLN A 409 20.23 -25.60 -29.91
N THR A 410 20.96 -24.67 -30.53
CA THR A 410 22.35 -24.80 -30.98
C THR A 410 23.34 -25.17 -29.86
N ARG A 411 23.19 -24.66 -28.63
CA ARG A 411 24.06 -24.99 -27.48
C ARG A 411 23.71 -26.37 -26.90
N VAL A 412 22.42 -26.70 -26.83
CA VAL A 412 21.93 -28.02 -26.40
C VAL A 412 22.34 -29.11 -27.40
N ILE A 413 22.27 -28.85 -28.69
CA ILE A 413 22.74 -29.76 -29.76
C ILE A 413 24.27 -29.93 -29.71
N ARG A 414 25.02 -28.89 -29.34
CA ARG A 414 26.49 -28.97 -29.21
C ARG A 414 26.93 -29.78 -27.99
N GLU A 415 26.21 -29.65 -26.87
CA GLU A 415 26.48 -30.38 -25.63
C GLU A 415 25.98 -31.85 -25.71
N LEU A 416 24.85 -32.10 -26.37
CA LEU A 416 24.32 -33.46 -26.59
C LEU A 416 24.97 -34.18 -27.78
N GLY A 417 25.55 -33.46 -28.74
CA GLY A 417 26.23 -34.01 -29.91
C GLY A 417 27.67 -34.46 -29.69
N GLN A 418 28.26 -34.21 -28.51
CA GLN A 418 29.64 -34.60 -28.17
C GLN A 418 29.76 -35.96 -27.46
N THR A 419 28.76 -36.84 -27.57
CA THR A 419 28.82 -38.19 -27.01
C THR A 419 28.83 -39.32 -28.05
N VAL A 420 29.35 -39.12 -29.27
CA VAL A 420 29.70 -40.26 -30.15
C VAL A 420 30.89 -39.91 -31.06
N THR A 421 32.11 -40.03 -30.54
CA THR A 421 33.26 -40.56 -31.30
C THR A 421 34.32 -40.98 -30.30
N GLY A 422 34.18 -42.20 -29.79
CA GLY A 422 35.21 -42.90 -29.03
C GLY A 422 35.22 -44.35 -29.47
N ASP A 423 36.24 -44.68 -30.27
CA ASP A 423 36.83 -45.99 -30.46
C ASP A 423 36.02 -47.12 -31.12
N GLU A 424 36.24 -47.29 -32.43
CA GLU A 424 36.45 -48.62 -33.01
C GLU A 424 37.74 -48.63 -33.85
N LYS A 425 38.84 -48.95 -33.16
CA LYS A 425 39.96 -49.70 -33.75
C LYS A 425 40.10 -50.99 -32.98
N CYS A 426 39.69 -52.10 -33.57
CA CYS A 426 40.25 -53.45 -33.37
C CYS A 426 39.56 -54.43 -34.33
N GLY A 427 40.33 -55.04 -35.23
CA GLY A 427 39.88 -56.08 -36.16
C GLY A 427 40.53 -55.95 -37.53
#